data_AF-X0W7V1-F1
#
_entry.id   AF-X0W7V1-F1
#
_cell.length_a   1.000
_cell.length_b   1.000
_cell.length_c   1.000
_cell.angle_alpha   90.00
_cell.angle_beta   90.00
_cell.angle_gamma   90.00
#
_symmetry.space_group_name_H-M   'P 1'
#
loop_
_entity.id
_entity.type
_entity.pdbx_description
1 polymer ?
#
loop_
_entity_poly.entity_id
_entity_poly.type
_entity_poly.pdbx_seq_one_letter_code
_entity_poly.pdbx_strand_id
1 'polypeptide(L)'
;TTIMYCLWKTKGISIRPWREDVIFGAVQQGDTLKIAIAADRKWKGKIIFDTPRHKTNMNMPLDWPRINQFPEWFTVQSEKLYTLRDLTLNANKIYTGRQLRQGITIELCPGSERRLLILAPPTVKLVKNPSVLQIHVDGNKVLQYNHAPVPPPKGKSKNYTRSGFIHPLWSPAGQVLTQIHPKDHIHHMGIWMPWTNARFEGRNIDFWNLKAGKATVRFKRFLSHTGGPVYGGFLAQHEHVDLTAPQGEKVALNEIWDVRV
;
A
#
# COMPACT_ATOMS: atom_id res chain seq x y z
N THR A 1 -28.34 -9.81 -9.77
CA THR A 1 -27.92 -9.89 -8.35
C THR A 1 -27.16 -11.17 -8.01
N THR A 2 -27.69 -12.36 -8.30
CA THR A 2 -27.07 -13.66 -7.96
C THR A 2 -25.65 -13.85 -8.51
N ILE A 3 -25.41 -13.54 -9.79
CA ILE A 3 -24.08 -13.68 -10.41
C ILE A 3 -23.03 -12.86 -9.65
N MET A 4 -23.37 -11.63 -9.24
CA MET A 4 -22.45 -10.73 -8.54
C MET A 4 -22.18 -11.20 -7.12
N TYR A 5 -23.19 -11.76 -6.46
CA TYR A 5 -23.01 -12.41 -5.16
C TYR A 5 -22.09 -13.64 -5.27
N CYS A 6 -22.28 -14.49 -6.26
CA CYS A 6 -21.40 -15.64 -6.50
C CYS A 6 -19.95 -15.20 -6.75
N LEU A 7 -19.74 -14.21 -7.63
CA LEU A 7 -18.40 -13.66 -7.90
C LEU A 7 -17.76 -13.03 -6.66
N TRP A 8 -18.56 -12.36 -5.82
CA TRP A 8 -18.09 -11.83 -4.55
C TRP A 8 -17.65 -12.94 -3.58
N LYS A 9 -18.40 -14.05 -3.51
CA LYS A 9 -18.10 -15.20 -2.64
C LYS A 9 -16.95 -16.07 -3.14
N THR A 10 -16.60 -16.01 -4.42
CA THR A 10 -15.46 -16.72 -4.97
C THR A 10 -14.22 -15.85 -5.15
N LYS A 11 -14.34 -14.52 -5.04
CA LYS A 11 -13.21 -13.57 -5.11
C LYS A 11 -12.30 -13.77 -6.34
N GLY A 12 -12.87 -14.10 -7.50
CA GLY A 12 -12.09 -14.29 -8.72
C GLY A 12 -11.49 -15.69 -8.87
N ILE A 13 -12.05 -16.71 -8.20
CA ILE A 13 -11.77 -18.12 -8.55
C ILE A 13 -12.99 -18.78 -9.21
N SER A 14 -12.71 -19.77 -10.03
CA SER A 14 -13.71 -20.67 -10.62
C SER A 14 -13.19 -22.11 -10.62
N ILE A 15 -14.06 -23.09 -10.86
CA ILE A 15 -13.67 -24.51 -10.92
C ILE A 15 -14.02 -25.16 -12.26
N ARG A 16 -13.24 -26.16 -12.65
CA ARG A 16 -13.47 -26.99 -13.85
C ARG A 16 -13.07 -28.47 -13.62
N PRO A 17 -13.93 -29.46 -13.95
CA PRO A 17 -15.33 -29.30 -14.35
C PRO A 17 -16.17 -28.77 -13.17
N TRP A 18 -17.18 -27.96 -13.49
CA TRP A 18 -18.19 -27.61 -12.49
C TRP A 18 -19.09 -28.83 -12.25
N ARG A 19 -19.48 -29.05 -10.99
CA ARG A 19 -20.41 -30.10 -10.58
C ARG A 19 -21.23 -29.57 -9.40
N GLU A 20 -22.50 -29.93 -9.35
CA GLU A 20 -23.48 -29.37 -8.39
C GLU A 20 -23.12 -29.61 -6.92
N ASP A 21 -22.45 -30.72 -6.61
CA ASP A 21 -22.04 -31.10 -5.25
C ASP A 21 -20.67 -30.55 -4.85
N VAL A 22 -20.05 -29.68 -5.67
CA VAL A 22 -18.77 -29.04 -5.34
C VAL A 22 -19.02 -27.61 -4.86
N ILE A 23 -18.84 -27.40 -3.56
CA ILE A 23 -19.01 -26.11 -2.92
C ILE A 23 -17.63 -25.48 -2.73
N PHE A 24 -17.49 -24.23 -3.15
CA PHE A 24 -16.23 -23.50 -3.01
C PHE A 24 -16.48 -22.02 -2.76
N GLY A 25 -15.51 -21.38 -2.12
CA GLY A 25 -15.54 -19.96 -1.86
C GLY A 25 -14.18 -19.44 -1.44
N ALA A 26 -14.05 -18.12 -1.40
CA ALA A 26 -12.83 -17.48 -0.97
C ALA A 26 -13.08 -16.16 -0.24
N VAL A 27 -12.14 -15.80 0.63
CA VAL A 27 -12.09 -14.52 1.31
C VAL A 27 -10.68 -13.96 1.26
N GLN A 28 -10.57 -12.67 0.95
CA GLN A 28 -9.30 -11.95 1.02
C GLN A 28 -9.10 -11.44 2.44
N GLN A 29 -7.97 -11.78 3.07
CA GLN A 29 -7.53 -11.18 4.32
C GLN A 29 -6.11 -10.66 4.16
N GLY A 30 -5.96 -9.34 4.13
CA GLY A 30 -4.66 -8.71 3.88
C GLY A 30 -4.09 -9.16 2.53
N ASP A 31 -2.90 -9.77 2.57
CA ASP A 31 -2.18 -10.27 1.39
C ASP A 31 -2.54 -11.70 0.97
N THR A 32 -3.40 -12.36 1.74
CA THR A 32 -3.67 -13.78 1.60
C THR A 32 -5.11 -14.00 1.13
N LEU A 33 -5.26 -14.67 -0.02
CA LEU A 33 -6.55 -15.21 -0.43
C LEU A 33 -6.75 -16.58 0.23
N LYS A 34 -7.74 -16.68 1.10
CA LYS A 34 -8.14 -17.94 1.74
C LYS A 34 -9.22 -18.60 0.91
N ILE A 35 -9.04 -19.86 0.57
CA ILE A 35 -9.96 -20.64 -0.27
C ILE A 35 -10.40 -21.86 0.52
N ALA A 36 -11.70 -22.16 0.45
CA ALA A 36 -12.25 -23.43 0.89
C ALA A 36 -12.96 -24.10 -0.29
N ILE A 37 -12.77 -25.41 -0.43
CA ILE A 37 -13.47 -26.23 -1.42
C ILE A 37 -13.77 -27.61 -0.82
N ALA A 38 -14.99 -28.08 -1.01
CA ALA A 38 -15.47 -29.39 -0.55
C ALA A 38 -16.37 -30.03 -1.60
N ALA A 39 -16.54 -31.35 -1.51
CA ALA A 39 -17.46 -32.08 -2.38
C ALA A 39 -18.10 -33.27 -1.67
N ASP A 40 -19.39 -33.52 -1.93
CA ASP A 40 -20.09 -34.68 -1.35
C ASP A 40 -19.65 -36.00 -1.99
N ARG A 41 -19.27 -35.98 -3.27
CA ARG A 41 -18.73 -37.13 -3.99
C ARG A 41 -17.26 -36.90 -4.35
N LYS A 42 -16.53 -37.98 -4.65
CA LYS A 42 -15.14 -37.89 -5.15
C LYS A 42 -15.08 -36.92 -6.33
N TRP A 43 -14.17 -35.94 -6.27
CA TRP A 43 -14.00 -34.94 -7.31
C TRP A 43 -12.53 -34.76 -7.66
N LYS A 44 -12.24 -34.65 -8.95
CA LYS A 44 -10.94 -34.26 -9.48
C LYS A 44 -11.16 -33.17 -10.49
N GLY A 45 -10.60 -32.00 -10.24
CA GLY A 45 -10.72 -30.87 -11.14
C GLY A 45 -9.68 -29.81 -10.84
N LYS A 46 -9.91 -28.61 -11.37
CA LYS A 46 -9.02 -27.48 -11.24
C LYS A 46 -9.70 -26.30 -10.57
N ILE A 47 -8.97 -25.59 -9.71
CA ILE A 47 -9.30 -24.21 -9.33
C ILE A 47 -8.54 -23.29 -10.27
N ILE A 48 -9.26 -22.38 -10.93
CA ILE A 48 -8.75 -21.43 -11.93
C ILE A 48 -8.88 -20.02 -11.36
N PHE A 49 -7.79 -19.26 -11.44
CA PHE A 49 -7.73 -17.88 -10.95
C PHE A 49 -7.99 -16.87 -12.07
N ASP A 50 -8.73 -15.82 -11.76
CA ASP A 50 -8.99 -14.70 -12.67
C ASP A 50 -7.71 -13.92 -12.95
N THR A 51 -7.70 -13.19 -14.05
CA THR A 51 -6.59 -12.34 -14.48
C THR A 51 -7.02 -10.88 -14.45
N PRO A 52 -6.08 -9.92 -14.49
CA PRO A 52 -6.44 -8.51 -14.67
C PRO A 52 -7.03 -8.32 -16.08
N ARG A 53 -8.33 -8.56 -16.25
CA ARG A 53 -9.04 -8.56 -17.55
C ARG A 53 -8.95 -7.21 -18.23
N HIS A 54 -8.89 -6.11 -17.47
CA HIS A 54 -8.59 -4.79 -18.01
C HIS A 54 -7.28 -4.79 -18.83
N LYS A 55 -6.23 -5.46 -18.35
CA LYS A 55 -4.97 -5.63 -19.09
C LYS A 55 -5.06 -6.73 -20.15
N THR A 56 -5.57 -7.90 -19.80
CA THR A 56 -5.45 -9.09 -20.67
C THR A 56 -6.46 -9.15 -21.81
N ASN A 57 -7.66 -8.62 -21.61
CA ASN A 57 -8.76 -8.70 -22.58
C ASN A 57 -9.01 -7.34 -23.23
N MET A 58 -8.85 -6.26 -22.46
CA MET A 58 -9.21 -4.90 -22.89
C MET A 58 -7.99 -4.05 -23.24
N ASN A 59 -6.77 -4.52 -22.97
CA ASN A 59 -5.50 -3.81 -23.24
C ASN A 59 -5.43 -2.40 -22.60
N MET A 60 -6.06 -2.23 -21.45
CA MET A 60 -6.07 -0.99 -20.68
C MET A 60 -4.95 -0.98 -19.63
N PRO A 61 -4.26 0.15 -19.40
CA PRO A 61 -3.18 0.23 -18.42
C PRO A 61 -3.66 0.17 -16.96
N LEU A 62 -4.91 0.60 -16.68
CA LEU A 62 -5.52 0.61 -15.35
C LEU A 62 -6.97 0.08 -15.41
N ASP A 63 -7.48 -0.38 -14.27
CA ASP A 63 -8.89 -0.78 -14.14
C ASP A 63 -9.76 0.42 -13.73
N TRP A 64 -10.25 1.17 -14.73
CA TRP A 64 -11.09 2.34 -14.48
C TRP A 64 -12.54 1.97 -14.13
N PRO A 65 -13.19 2.71 -13.21
CA PRO A 65 -14.60 2.54 -12.89
C PRO A 65 -15.49 2.69 -14.12
N ARG A 66 -16.38 1.72 -14.34
CA ARG A 66 -17.30 1.71 -15.50
C ARG A 66 -18.70 1.24 -15.09
N ILE A 67 -19.71 1.78 -15.77
CA ILE A 67 -21.08 1.29 -15.65
C ILE A 67 -21.13 -0.17 -16.14
N ASN A 68 -21.61 -1.09 -15.30
CA ASN A 68 -21.61 -2.56 -15.51
C ASN A 68 -20.26 -3.29 -15.42
N GLN A 69 -19.28 -2.74 -14.70
CA GLN A 69 -18.02 -3.44 -14.46
C GLN A 69 -18.21 -4.72 -13.64
N PHE A 70 -17.67 -5.84 -14.12
CA PHE A 70 -17.47 -7.04 -13.31
C PHE A 70 -16.22 -6.84 -12.44
N PRO A 71 -16.32 -6.89 -11.11
CA PRO A 71 -15.17 -6.62 -10.25
C PRO A 71 -14.04 -7.64 -10.46
N GLU A 72 -12.82 -7.14 -10.53
CA GLU A 72 -11.58 -7.92 -10.46
C GLU A 72 -11.15 -8.05 -8.99
N TRP A 73 -11.67 -9.06 -8.30
CA TRP A 73 -11.48 -9.22 -6.84
C TRP A 73 -10.05 -9.63 -6.46
N PHE A 74 -9.65 -10.83 -6.84
CA PHE A 74 -8.27 -11.31 -6.75
C PHE A 74 -7.87 -11.77 -8.14
N THR A 75 -6.82 -11.16 -8.68
CA THR A 75 -6.32 -11.48 -10.01
C THR A 75 -4.86 -11.85 -9.96
N VAL A 76 -4.47 -12.87 -10.71
CA VAL A 76 -3.07 -13.29 -10.82
C VAL A 76 -2.41 -12.58 -12.01
N GLN A 77 -1.21 -12.02 -11.77
CA GLN A 77 -0.39 -11.44 -12.82
C GLN A 77 0.56 -12.50 -13.38
N SER A 78 0.60 -12.66 -14.71
CA SER A 78 1.24 -13.78 -15.40
C SER A 78 2.65 -14.11 -14.91
N GLU A 79 3.49 -13.09 -14.73
CA GLU A 79 4.91 -13.22 -14.41
C GLU A 79 5.22 -13.12 -12.90
N LYS A 80 4.21 -12.91 -12.05
CA LYS A 80 4.39 -12.92 -10.59
C LYS A 80 4.38 -14.34 -10.04
N LEU A 81 5.16 -14.57 -8.98
CA LEU A 81 5.21 -15.82 -8.23
C LEU A 81 4.31 -15.74 -7.00
N TYR A 82 3.50 -16.77 -6.80
CA TYR A 82 2.54 -16.91 -5.71
C TYR A 82 2.86 -18.16 -4.91
N THR A 83 2.71 -18.10 -3.59
CA THR A 83 2.84 -19.27 -2.72
C THR A 83 1.46 -19.82 -2.40
N LEU A 84 1.21 -21.08 -2.77
CA LEU A 84 0.08 -21.85 -2.31
C LEU A 84 0.48 -22.65 -1.08
N ARG A 85 -0.27 -22.48 0.02
CA ARG A 85 -0.20 -23.36 1.20
C ARG A 85 -1.49 -24.16 1.29
N ASP A 86 -1.39 -25.49 1.24
CA ASP A 86 -2.48 -26.41 1.49
C ASP A 86 -2.47 -26.77 2.98
N LEU A 87 -3.40 -26.22 3.74
CA LEU A 87 -3.48 -26.42 5.19
C LEU A 87 -3.98 -27.82 5.54
N THR A 88 -4.71 -28.48 4.62
CA THR A 88 -5.21 -29.84 4.84
C THR A 88 -4.11 -30.87 4.62
N LEU A 89 -3.23 -30.66 3.64
CA LEU A 89 -2.09 -31.54 3.38
C LEU A 89 -0.79 -31.12 4.07
N ASN A 90 -0.79 -29.96 4.75
CA ASN A 90 0.41 -29.33 5.29
C ASN A 90 1.55 -29.21 4.25
N ALA A 91 1.20 -28.77 3.04
CA ALA A 91 2.11 -28.71 1.90
C ALA A 91 2.18 -27.30 1.31
N ASN A 92 3.37 -26.90 0.83
CA ASN A 92 3.61 -25.60 0.21
C ASN A 92 4.14 -25.76 -1.21
N LYS A 93 3.63 -24.95 -2.14
CA LYS A 93 4.10 -24.95 -3.53
C LYS A 93 4.07 -23.54 -4.12
N ILE A 94 5.04 -23.25 -4.97
CA ILE A 94 5.14 -21.97 -5.68
C ILE A 94 4.56 -22.14 -7.09
N TYR A 95 3.77 -21.16 -7.52
CA TYR A 95 3.19 -21.10 -8.86
C TYR A 95 3.41 -19.73 -9.49
N THR A 96 3.61 -19.70 -10.80
CA THR A 96 3.48 -18.45 -11.57
C THR A 96 2.01 -18.09 -11.72
N GLY A 97 1.70 -16.80 -11.93
CA GLY A 97 0.33 -16.39 -12.25
C GLY A 97 -0.21 -17.06 -13.51
N ARG A 98 0.65 -17.37 -14.49
CA ARG A 98 0.29 -18.16 -15.67
C ARG A 98 -0.18 -19.58 -15.31
N GLN A 99 0.50 -20.26 -14.39
CA GLN A 99 0.07 -21.58 -13.90
C GLN A 99 -1.24 -21.49 -13.11
N LEU A 100 -1.42 -20.47 -12.27
CA LEU A 100 -2.67 -20.25 -11.54
C LEU A 100 -3.85 -19.97 -12.49
N ARG A 101 -3.64 -19.21 -13.58
CA ARG A 101 -4.63 -18.99 -14.64
C ARG A 101 -4.99 -20.28 -15.38
N GLN A 102 -4.03 -21.18 -15.62
CA GLN A 102 -4.28 -22.50 -16.22
C GLN A 102 -5.01 -23.47 -15.27
N GLY A 103 -4.90 -23.18 -13.97
CA GLY A 103 -5.60 -23.85 -12.89
C GLY A 103 -4.76 -24.90 -12.17
N ILE A 104 -4.97 -25.00 -10.85
CA ILE A 104 -4.34 -25.98 -9.97
C ILE A 104 -5.23 -27.21 -9.81
N THR A 105 -4.67 -28.41 -10.02
CA THR A 105 -5.43 -29.65 -9.83
C THR A 105 -5.68 -29.91 -8.34
N ILE A 106 -6.93 -30.20 -7.99
CA ILE A 106 -7.38 -30.56 -6.65
C ILE A 106 -8.13 -31.90 -6.74
N GLU A 107 -7.86 -32.77 -5.79
CA GLU A 107 -8.57 -34.04 -5.60
C GLU A 107 -9.25 -34.02 -4.22
N LEU A 108 -10.54 -34.33 -4.22
CA LEU A 108 -11.40 -34.37 -3.04
C LEU A 108 -11.98 -35.76 -2.87
N CYS A 109 -11.92 -36.27 -1.64
CA CYS A 109 -12.70 -37.42 -1.21
C CYS A 109 -14.13 -36.97 -0.82
N PRO A 110 -15.12 -37.87 -0.88
CA PRO A 110 -16.47 -37.60 -0.36
C PRO A 110 -16.46 -37.00 1.05
N GLY A 111 -17.15 -35.88 1.25
CA GLY A 111 -17.26 -35.20 2.54
C GLY A 111 -15.98 -34.49 3.02
N SER A 112 -14.91 -34.47 2.22
CA SER A 112 -13.66 -33.80 2.58
C SER A 112 -13.62 -32.34 2.15
N GLU A 113 -12.96 -31.50 2.96
CA GLU A 113 -12.70 -30.10 2.68
C GLU A 113 -11.19 -29.85 2.50
N ARG A 114 -10.84 -29.04 1.49
CA ARG A 114 -9.49 -28.51 1.30
C ARG A 114 -9.46 -27.02 1.61
N ARG A 115 -8.53 -26.62 2.48
CA ARG A 115 -8.28 -25.22 2.84
C ARG A 115 -6.94 -24.77 2.27
N LEU A 116 -6.99 -23.78 1.38
CA LEU A 116 -5.81 -23.28 0.68
C LEU A 116 -5.59 -21.81 1.02
N LEU A 117 -4.32 -21.41 1.12
CA LEU A 117 -3.91 -20.03 1.21
C LEU A 117 -3.09 -19.68 -0.03
N ILE A 118 -3.45 -18.61 -0.73
CA ILE A 118 -2.63 -18.03 -1.79
C ILE A 118 -2.04 -16.73 -1.26
N LEU A 119 -0.72 -16.73 -1.11
CA LEU A 119 0.04 -15.54 -0.74
C LEU A 119 0.53 -14.89 -2.02
N ALA A 120 0.06 -13.66 -2.27
CA ALA A 120 0.55 -12.83 -3.36
C ALA A 120 1.85 -12.13 -2.93
N PRO A 121 2.80 -11.91 -3.86
CA PRO A 121 3.97 -11.13 -3.55
C PRO A 121 3.54 -9.67 -3.31
N PRO A 122 4.17 -8.95 -2.37
CA PRO A 122 3.83 -7.56 -2.12
C PRO A 122 4.12 -6.72 -3.37
N THR A 123 3.06 -6.08 -3.88
CA THR A 123 3.09 -5.13 -5.00
C THR A 123 3.62 -3.79 -4.49
N VAL A 124 3.12 -3.35 -3.34
CA VAL A 124 3.58 -2.17 -2.62
C VAL A 124 4.63 -2.60 -1.60
N LYS A 125 5.88 -2.19 -1.82
CA LYS A 125 7.02 -2.50 -0.96
C LYS A 125 7.52 -1.24 -0.26
N LEU A 126 7.86 -1.38 1.01
CA LEU A 126 8.45 -0.31 1.81
C LEU A 126 9.94 -0.60 1.98
N VAL A 127 10.78 0.36 1.60
CA VAL A 127 12.23 0.32 1.79
C VAL A 127 12.61 1.40 2.80
N LYS A 128 12.96 0.98 4.01
CA LYS A 128 13.28 1.87 5.12
C LYS A 128 14.77 1.83 5.44
N ASN A 129 15.34 2.99 5.71
CA ASN A 129 16.67 3.12 6.32
C ASN A 129 16.61 4.17 7.45
N PRO A 130 17.72 4.47 8.15
CA PRO A 130 17.72 5.43 9.25
C PRO A 130 17.28 6.85 8.89
N SER A 131 17.26 7.22 7.60
CA SER A 131 16.93 8.57 7.16
C SER A 131 15.58 8.71 6.46
N VAL A 132 15.21 7.69 5.68
CA VAL A 132 14.03 7.76 4.80
C VAL A 132 13.21 6.47 4.82
N LEU A 133 11.95 6.60 4.42
CA LEU A 133 11.06 5.50 4.06
C LEU A 133 10.60 5.70 2.62
N GLN A 134 10.92 4.77 1.72
CA GLN A 134 10.46 4.80 0.34
C GLN A 134 9.33 3.79 0.14
N ILE A 135 8.31 4.19 -0.63
CA ILE A 135 7.26 3.29 -1.11
C ILE A 135 7.49 3.02 -2.59
N HIS A 136 7.51 1.73 -2.95
CA HIS A 136 7.68 1.23 -4.30
C HIS A 136 6.44 0.45 -4.71
N VAL A 137 5.99 0.61 -5.95
CA VAL A 137 4.89 -0.19 -6.54
C VAL A 137 5.45 -0.92 -7.75
N ASP A 138 5.40 -2.25 -7.73
CA ASP A 138 5.97 -3.11 -8.77
C ASP A 138 7.46 -2.80 -9.08
N GLY A 139 8.20 -2.41 -8.04
CA GLY A 139 9.63 -2.04 -8.14
C GLY A 139 9.89 -0.59 -8.58
N ASN A 140 8.85 0.15 -8.98
CA ASN A 140 8.97 1.57 -9.32
C ASN A 140 8.81 2.44 -8.07
N LYS A 141 9.64 3.48 -7.95
CA LYS A 141 9.52 4.45 -6.85
C LYS A 141 8.23 5.25 -6.99
N VAL A 142 7.46 5.37 -5.91
CA VAL A 142 6.24 6.20 -5.86
C VAL A 142 6.47 7.43 -5.00
N LEU A 143 6.95 7.26 -3.78
CA LEU A 143 7.26 8.38 -2.89
C LEU A 143 8.39 8.06 -1.91
N GLN A 144 9.06 9.10 -1.45
CA GLN A 144 10.03 9.05 -0.36
C GLN A 144 9.59 9.99 0.75
N TYR A 145 9.47 9.44 1.95
CA TYR A 145 9.23 10.19 3.17
C TYR A 145 10.54 10.38 3.94
N ASN A 146 10.94 11.63 4.18
CA ASN A 146 12.16 11.98 4.88
C ASN A 146 11.84 12.16 6.36
N HIS A 147 12.20 11.17 7.18
CA HIS A 147 11.87 11.15 8.61
C HIS A 147 13.04 11.60 9.49
N ALA A 148 14.28 11.45 9.04
CA ALA A 148 15.42 12.09 9.69
C ALA A 148 15.56 13.57 9.29
N PRO A 149 16.27 14.37 10.10
CA PRO A 149 16.63 15.75 9.74
C PRO A 149 17.46 15.81 8.44
N VAL A 150 16.97 16.61 7.49
CA VAL A 150 17.64 16.96 6.24
C VAL A 150 18.16 18.39 6.37
N PRO A 151 19.49 18.61 6.29
CA PRO A 151 20.05 19.95 6.36
C PRO A 151 19.75 20.74 5.07
N PRO A 152 19.71 22.07 5.15
CA PRO A 152 19.54 22.90 3.97
C PRO A 152 20.82 22.95 3.11
N PRO A 153 20.74 23.51 1.89
CA PRO A 153 21.91 23.68 1.03
C PRO A 153 23.05 24.44 1.74
N LYS A 154 24.30 24.12 1.35
CA LYS A 154 25.50 24.73 1.93
C LYS A 154 25.42 26.27 1.88
N GLY A 155 25.81 26.92 2.98
CA GLY A 155 25.79 28.38 3.11
C GLY A 155 24.43 28.97 3.52
N LYS A 156 23.43 28.13 3.82
CA LYS A 156 22.11 28.55 4.30
C LYS A 156 21.98 28.28 5.80
N SER A 157 21.12 29.06 6.47
CA SER A 157 20.89 28.94 7.91
C SER A 157 20.41 27.54 8.29
N LYS A 158 20.96 26.97 9.38
CA LYS A 158 20.52 25.67 9.92
C LYS A 158 19.05 25.63 10.32
N ASN A 159 18.39 26.79 10.49
CA ASN A 159 16.95 26.87 10.78
C ASN A 159 16.08 26.21 9.70
N TYR A 160 16.60 26.08 8.47
CA TYR A 160 15.92 25.37 7.38
C TYR A 160 16.12 23.84 7.42
N THR A 161 16.69 23.29 8.49
CA THR A 161 16.78 21.84 8.69
C THR A 161 15.39 21.27 8.94
N ARG A 162 15.04 20.17 8.25
CA ARG A 162 13.66 19.68 8.20
C ARG A 162 13.55 18.17 8.25
N SER A 163 12.47 17.68 8.84
CA SER A 163 12.02 16.30 8.73
C SER A 163 10.51 16.26 8.60
N GLY A 164 9.96 15.07 8.32
CA GLY A 164 8.53 14.83 8.25
C GLY A 164 7.86 15.36 6.98
N PHE A 165 8.52 15.22 5.82
CA PHE A 165 8.01 15.68 4.53
C PHE A 165 8.21 14.63 3.44
N ILE A 166 7.38 14.67 2.40
CA ILE A 166 7.51 13.82 1.22
C ILE A 166 8.32 14.57 0.15
N HIS A 167 9.46 13.99 -0.21
CA HIS A 167 10.26 14.37 -1.37
C HIS A 167 11.35 13.29 -1.61
N PRO A 168 11.53 12.80 -2.84
CA PRO A 168 10.70 13.06 -4.01
C PRO A 168 9.32 12.36 -3.95
N LEU A 169 8.34 12.92 -4.65
CA LEU A 169 7.18 12.20 -5.20
C LEU A 169 7.43 11.95 -6.68
N TRP A 170 7.18 10.74 -7.17
CA TRP A 170 7.41 10.36 -8.56
C TRP A 170 6.10 10.15 -9.32
N SER A 171 6.08 10.51 -10.61
CA SER A 171 5.04 10.09 -11.55
C SER A 171 5.18 8.61 -11.90
N PRO A 172 4.16 7.96 -12.49
CA PRO A 172 4.28 6.58 -12.98
C PRO A 172 5.42 6.36 -13.99
N ALA A 173 5.82 7.41 -14.72
CA ALA A 173 6.95 7.40 -15.65
C ALA A 173 8.30 7.69 -14.97
N GLY A 174 8.33 7.87 -13.64
CA GLY A 174 9.55 8.10 -12.87
C GLY A 174 10.02 9.57 -12.82
N GLN A 175 9.22 10.53 -13.31
CA GLN A 175 9.55 11.95 -13.19
C GLN A 175 9.30 12.46 -11.78
N VAL A 176 10.20 13.29 -11.25
CA VAL A 176 10.01 13.92 -9.93
C VAL A 176 9.00 15.05 -10.03
N LEU A 177 7.94 14.99 -9.23
CA LEU A 177 6.81 15.94 -9.23
C LEU A 177 6.92 17.02 -8.13
N THR A 178 7.85 16.86 -7.20
CA THR A 178 8.05 17.77 -6.06
C THR A 178 9.42 18.40 -6.09
N GLN A 179 9.55 19.63 -5.61
CA GLN A 179 10.83 20.30 -5.43
C GLN A 179 11.03 20.67 -3.95
N ILE A 180 12.29 20.78 -3.53
CA ILE A 180 12.69 21.39 -2.24
C ILE A 180 13.66 22.54 -2.51
N HIS A 181 13.68 23.51 -1.59
CA HIS A 181 14.62 24.65 -1.63
C HIS A 181 14.69 25.41 -2.97
N PRO A 182 13.55 25.82 -3.58
CA PRO A 182 13.58 26.71 -4.73
C PRO A 182 14.30 28.03 -4.39
N LYS A 183 14.86 28.70 -5.41
CA LYS A 183 15.75 29.85 -5.24
C LYS A 183 15.11 31.03 -4.52
N ASP A 184 13.81 31.25 -4.77
CA ASP A 184 12.98 32.31 -4.23
C ASP A 184 12.36 31.95 -2.87
N HIS A 185 12.14 30.66 -2.59
CA HIS A 185 11.47 30.19 -1.37
C HIS A 185 12.18 28.98 -0.74
N ILE A 186 13.37 29.21 -0.17
CA ILE A 186 14.23 28.15 0.39
C ILE A 186 13.55 27.26 1.45
N HIS A 187 12.54 27.77 2.17
CA HIS A 187 11.83 27.01 3.20
C HIS A 187 10.77 26.03 2.63
N HIS A 188 10.54 25.99 1.31
CA HIS A 188 9.62 25.02 0.72
C HIS A 188 10.19 23.60 0.72
N MET A 189 9.37 22.65 1.20
CA MET A 189 9.75 21.25 1.43
C MET A 189 8.75 20.27 0.80
N GLY A 190 8.79 20.07 -0.53
CA GLY A 190 8.00 19.04 -1.20
C GLY A 190 6.54 19.06 -0.77
N ILE A 191 6.05 17.96 -0.20
CA ILE A 191 4.74 17.92 0.48
C ILE A 191 4.97 17.87 2.00
N TRP A 192 4.46 18.89 2.68
CA TRP A 192 4.50 19.13 4.13
C TRP A 192 3.32 20.03 4.52
N MET A 193 2.91 20.01 5.79
CA MET A 193 1.75 20.77 6.28
C MET A 193 2.16 21.75 7.39
N PRO A 194 2.59 22.98 7.04
CA PRO A 194 2.87 24.01 8.01
C PRO A 194 1.70 24.99 8.16
N TRP A 195 1.38 25.38 9.40
CA TRP A 195 0.43 26.45 9.67
C TRP A 195 1.14 27.82 9.64
N THR A 196 0.59 28.76 8.88
CA THR A 196 1.04 30.16 8.86
C THR A 196 0.25 30.99 9.86
N ASN A 197 0.83 32.10 10.34
CA ASN A 197 0.13 33.09 11.19
C ASN A 197 -0.67 32.49 12.36
N ALA A 198 -0.10 31.48 13.03
CA ALA A 198 -0.75 30.78 14.12
C ALA A 198 -0.53 31.52 15.46
N ARG A 199 -1.39 31.23 16.45
CA ARG A 199 -1.23 31.71 17.82
C ARG A 199 -1.30 30.55 18.80
N PHE A 200 -0.33 30.46 19.70
CA PHE A 200 -0.28 29.44 20.74
C PHE A 200 0.09 30.08 22.07
N GLU A 201 -0.76 29.89 23.08
CA GLU A 201 -0.58 30.46 24.43
C GLU A 201 -0.24 31.96 24.41
N GLY A 202 -1.00 32.71 23.60
CA GLY A 202 -0.83 34.15 23.48
C GLY A 202 0.27 34.61 22.51
N ARG A 203 1.21 33.74 22.11
CA ARG A 203 2.36 34.07 21.24
C ARG A 203 2.02 33.87 19.77
N ASN A 204 2.47 34.78 18.91
CA ASN A 204 2.35 34.69 17.46
C ASN A 204 3.50 33.84 16.90
N ILE A 205 3.15 32.70 16.29
CA ILE A 205 4.09 31.72 15.75
C ILE A 205 3.79 31.42 14.27
N ASP A 206 4.78 30.90 13.56
CA ASP A 206 4.65 30.56 12.14
C ASP A 206 5.51 29.32 11.85
N PHE A 207 4.86 28.23 11.45
CA PHE A 207 5.51 26.95 11.19
C PHE A 207 6.05 26.85 9.75
N TRP A 208 5.67 27.77 8.87
CA TRP A 208 6.11 27.84 7.48
C TRP A 208 7.33 28.75 7.32
N ASN A 209 7.32 29.91 7.99
CA ASN A 209 8.43 30.87 7.94
C ASN A 209 9.59 30.49 8.89
N LEU A 210 10.34 29.47 8.49
CA LEU A 210 11.47 28.95 9.26
C LEU A 210 12.58 29.98 9.51
N LYS A 211 12.71 30.98 8.63
CA LYS A 211 13.70 32.06 8.78
C LYS A 211 13.46 32.86 10.05
N ALA A 212 12.20 33.09 10.41
CA ALA A 212 11.82 33.83 11.60
C ALA A 212 12.19 33.09 12.90
N GLY A 213 12.48 31.78 12.83
CA GLY A 213 12.92 30.98 13.98
C GLY A 213 11.87 30.86 15.08
N LYS A 214 10.58 31.10 14.77
CA LYS A 214 9.50 31.10 15.76
C LYS A 214 8.91 29.72 16.02
N ALA A 215 8.83 28.89 14.99
CA ALA A 215 8.31 27.54 15.11
C ALA A 215 8.89 26.62 14.04
N THR A 216 8.72 25.32 14.24
CA THR A 216 9.11 24.28 13.28
C THR A 216 8.19 23.07 13.42
N VAL A 217 8.08 22.26 12.37
CA VAL A 217 7.46 20.93 12.43
C VAL A 217 8.55 19.85 12.46
N ARG A 218 8.44 18.77 13.21
CA ARG A 218 9.42 17.66 13.12
C ARG A 218 8.73 16.32 13.15
N PHE A 219 9.29 15.36 12.43
CA PHE A 219 8.93 13.96 12.61
C PHE A 219 9.22 13.53 14.05
N LYS A 220 8.25 12.86 14.68
CA LYS A 220 8.40 12.28 16.01
C LYS A 220 8.66 10.79 15.94
N ARG A 221 7.77 10.04 15.28
CA ARG A 221 7.85 8.57 15.13
C ARG A 221 6.86 8.05 14.09
N PHE A 222 7.10 6.84 13.61
CA PHE A 222 6.08 6.06 12.93
C PHE A 222 5.17 5.41 13.97
N LEU A 223 3.86 5.44 13.72
CA LEU A 223 2.88 4.67 14.49
C LEU A 223 2.68 3.28 13.87
N SER A 224 2.67 3.20 12.55
CA SER A 224 2.66 1.95 11.79
C SER A 224 3.19 2.17 10.37
N HIS A 225 3.53 1.09 9.70
CA HIS A 225 3.80 1.07 8.27
C HIS A 225 3.55 -0.32 7.69
N THR A 226 2.97 -0.40 6.49
CA THR A 226 2.57 -1.67 5.87
C THR A 226 2.87 -1.67 4.38
N GLY A 227 3.28 -2.82 3.86
CA GLY A 227 3.34 -3.10 2.42
C GLY A 227 2.47 -4.31 2.13
N GLY A 228 2.00 -4.44 0.89
CA GLY A 228 1.05 -5.49 0.54
C GLY A 228 0.80 -5.61 -0.97
N PRO A 229 0.03 -6.61 -1.40
CA PRO A 229 -0.24 -6.87 -2.81
C PRO A 229 -1.22 -5.88 -3.44
N VAL A 230 -2.01 -5.16 -2.63
CA VAL A 230 -3.04 -4.21 -3.08
C VAL A 230 -2.72 -2.78 -2.65
N TYR A 231 -2.32 -2.59 -1.40
CA TYR A 231 -1.97 -1.28 -0.86
C TYR A 231 -0.75 -1.37 0.05
N GLY A 232 -0.12 -0.22 0.31
CA GLY A 232 0.85 -0.01 1.36
C GLY A 232 0.79 1.44 1.86
N GLY A 233 1.54 1.75 2.91
CA GLY A 233 1.45 3.07 3.52
C GLY A 233 2.10 3.16 4.89
N PHE A 234 1.92 4.31 5.54
CA PHE A 234 2.40 4.55 6.89
C PHE A 234 1.53 5.55 7.65
N LEU A 235 1.53 5.40 8.96
CA LEU A 235 1.09 6.42 9.91
C LEU A 235 2.33 7.08 10.53
N ALA A 236 2.49 8.39 10.35
CA ALA A 236 3.58 9.17 10.94
C ALA A 236 3.02 10.22 11.89
N GLN A 237 3.62 10.32 13.08
CA GLN A 237 3.35 11.39 14.04
C GLN A 237 4.38 12.51 13.87
N HIS A 238 3.89 13.74 13.86
CA HIS A 238 4.70 14.96 13.82
C HIS A 238 4.41 15.86 15.03
N GLU A 239 5.40 16.64 15.41
CA GLU A 239 5.28 17.69 16.42
C GLU A 239 5.43 19.05 15.74
N HIS A 240 4.42 19.90 15.90
CA HIS A 240 4.50 21.33 15.65
C HIS A 240 5.02 21.98 16.93
N VAL A 241 6.22 22.57 16.86
CA VAL A 241 6.98 23.06 18.01
C VAL A 241 7.08 24.58 17.94
N ASP A 242 6.63 25.24 19.01
CA ASP A 242 6.91 26.65 19.31
C ASP A 242 8.32 26.76 19.88
N LEU A 243 9.19 27.52 19.22
CA LEU A 243 10.58 27.75 19.60
C LEU A 243 10.74 29.01 20.48
N THR A 244 9.66 29.75 20.71
CA THR A 244 9.66 31.03 21.44
C THR A 244 9.15 30.91 22.88
N ALA A 245 8.79 29.71 23.32
CA ALA A 245 8.27 29.51 24.66
C ALA A 245 9.34 29.82 25.74
N PRO A 246 8.96 30.42 26.89
CA PRO A 246 9.91 30.95 27.87
C PRO A 246 10.87 29.92 28.48
N GLN A 247 10.49 28.64 28.50
CA GLN A 247 11.25 27.55 29.11
C GLN A 247 11.91 26.64 28.06
N GLY A 248 12.12 27.16 26.84
CA GLY A 248 12.61 26.41 25.70
C GLY A 248 11.48 25.90 24.80
N GLU A 249 11.82 24.99 23.88
CA GLU A 249 10.88 24.47 22.89
C GLU A 249 9.63 23.86 23.54
N LYS A 250 8.44 24.16 22.98
CA LYS A 250 7.17 23.59 23.44
C LYS A 250 6.35 23.04 22.28
N VAL A 251 5.85 21.82 22.41
CA VAL A 251 4.97 21.22 21.41
C VAL A 251 3.60 21.90 21.48
N ALA A 252 3.21 22.55 20.39
CA ALA A 252 1.93 23.23 20.23
C ALA A 252 0.83 22.30 19.67
N LEU A 253 1.19 21.39 18.76
CA LEU A 253 0.25 20.47 18.12
C LEU A 253 0.94 19.13 17.77
N ASN A 254 0.23 18.03 18.00
CA ASN A 254 0.58 16.72 17.44
C ASN A 254 -0.26 16.48 16.19
N GLU A 255 0.40 16.12 15.10
CA GLU A 255 -0.25 15.78 13.83
C GLU A 255 0.00 14.31 13.51
N ILE A 256 -0.98 13.63 12.91
CA ILE A 256 -0.82 12.29 12.37
C ILE A 256 -1.16 12.30 10.89
N TRP A 257 -0.22 11.88 10.06
CA TRP A 257 -0.48 11.61 8.65
C TRP A 257 -0.77 10.13 8.43
N ASP A 258 -1.88 9.83 7.75
CA ASP A 258 -2.18 8.52 7.16
C ASP A 258 -1.92 8.59 5.64
N VAL A 259 -0.78 8.05 5.21
CA VAL A 259 -0.37 8.04 3.80
C VAL A 259 -0.58 6.64 3.24
N ARG A 260 -1.35 6.53 2.15
CA ARG A 260 -1.67 5.25 1.49
C ARG A 260 -1.36 5.32 -0.01
N VAL A 261 -0.83 4.22 -0.53
CA VAL A 261 -0.51 3.96 -1.94
C VAL A 261 -1.14 2.64 -2.35
#